data_AF-A0A6M5YI26-F1
#
_entry.id   AF-A0A6M5YI26-F1
#
_cell.length_a   1.000
_cell.length_b   1.000
_cell.length_c   1.000
_cell.angle_alpha   90.00
_cell.angle_beta   90.00
_cell.angle_gamma   90.00
#
_symmetry.space_group_name_H-M   'P 1'
#
loop_
_entity.id
_entity.type
_entity.pdbx_description
1 polymer ?
#
loop_
_entity_poly.entity_id
_entity_poly.type
_entity_poly.pdbx_seq_one_letter_code
_entity_poly.pdbx_strand_id
1 'polypeptide(L)'
;MSTAPAPGYVEEYPPFGLPAGSVRGFLSVLICSFFWIVLLIPADQNVKAPLGHFFLLTLVFLSFASHPLQEARAHFLPWLMRVLFVGGSAAAVAVAVVRNPDLAAARLTPDANQIFQWPVLLACLAGGFGAALFLRFVMGRRSELFMTIRSWVGVIAMFLLIVETLLQFVILPTIPEKNLEALKVWEGTIIAIVAAYFGSRA
;
A
#
# COMPACT_ATOMS: atom_id res chain seq x y z
N MET A 1 43.17 2.06 -30.70
CA MET A 1 42.00 1.28 -30.25
C MET A 1 41.07 2.24 -29.53
N SER A 2 39.93 2.58 -30.13
CA SER A 2 38.91 3.44 -29.50
C SER A 2 38.09 2.58 -28.56
N THR A 3 38.21 2.80 -27.25
CA THR A 3 37.37 2.14 -26.25
C THR A 3 35.96 2.70 -26.38
N ALA A 4 35.01 1.85 -26.79
CA ALA A 4 33.59 2.22 -26.79
C ALA A 4 33.19 2.73 -25.39
N PRO A 5 32.49 3.87 -25.29
CA PRO A 5 32.03 4.37 -24.00
C PRO A 5 31.13 3.31 -23.36
N ALA A 6 31.36 3.03 -22.07
CA ALA A 6 30.55 2.11 -21.31
C ALA A 6 29.06 2.52 -21.45
N PRO A 7 28.13 1.58 -21.70
CA PRO A 7 26.72 1.91 -21.82
C PRO A 7 26.29 2.65 -20.55
N GLY A 8 25.85 3.89 -20.72
CA GLY A 8 25.44 4.74 -19.61
C GLY A 8 24.40 4.01 -18.78
N TYR A 9 24.61 3.97 -17.46
CA TYR A 9 23.58 3.51 -16.53
C TYR A 9 22.36 4.42 -16.74
N VAL A 10 21.28 3.86 -17.28
CA VAL A 10 19.99 4.56 -17.32
C VAL A 10 19.53 4.69 -15.87
N GLU A 11 19.73 5.89 -15.32
CA GLU A 11 19.30 6.23 -13.97
C GLU A 11 17.77 6.12 -13.92
N GLU A 12 17.23 5.24 -13.08
CA GLU A 12 15.78 5.10 -12.95
C GLU A 12 15.22 6.41 -12.40
N TYR A 13 14.66 7.27 -13.24
CA TYR A 13 14.02 8.51 -12.80
C TYR A 13 12.81 8.18 -11.93
N PRO A 14 12.89 8.46 -10.62
CA PRO A 14 11.78 8.28 -9.72
C PRO A 14 10.83 9.47 -9.81
N PRO A 15 9.52 9.28 -9.57
CA PRO A 15 8.59 10.40 -9.47
C PRO A 15 9.08 11.37 -8.39
N PHE A 16 9.12 12.66 -8.72
CA PHE A 16 9.59 13.74 -7.85
C PHE A 16 11.08 13.69 -7.46
N GLY A 17 11.91 12.91 -8.16
CA GLY A 17 13.35 12.81 -7.87
C GLY A 17 13.66 12.11 -6.52
N LEU A 18 12.69 11.41 -5.93
CA LEU A 18 12.86 10.73 -4.65
C LEU A 18 13.68 9.44 -4.80
N PRO A 19 14.57 9.06 -3.86
CA PRO A 19 15.37 7.84 -3.97
C PRO A 19 14.54 6.59 -4.35
N ALA A 20 15.10 5.71 -5.17
CA ALA A 20 14.41 4.48 -5.57
C ALA A 20 13.87 3.71 -4.33
N GLY A 21 12.59 3.35 -4.37
CA GLY A 21 11.91 2.65 -3.25
C GLY A 21 11.25 3.56 -2.20
N SER A 22 11.46 4.87 -2.24
CA SER A 22 10.79 5.86 -1.37
C SER A 22 9.26 5.80 -1.45
N VAL A 23 8.71 5.81 -2.66
CA VAL A 23 7.25 5.76 -2.90
C VAL A 23 6.64 4.48 -2.33
N ARG A 24 7.30 3.33 -2.48
CA ARG A 24 6.83 2.08 -1.88
C ARG A 24 6.85 2.15 -0.36
N GLY A 25 7.92 2.68 0.22
CA GLY A 25 8.00 2.92 1.66
C GLY A 25 6.86 3.82 2.13
N PHE A 26 6.57 4.89 1.39
CA PHE A 26 5.49 5.82 1.70
C PHE A 26 4.10 5.18 1.60
N LEU A 27 3.81 4.44 0.52
CA LEU A 27 2.58 3.65 0.40
C LEU A 27 2.41 2.66 1.55
N SER A 28 3.51 2.01 1.98
CA SER A 28 3.50 1.09 3.11
C SER A 28 3.15 1.79 4.42
N VAL A 29 3.72 2.98 4.66
CA VAL A 29 3.39 3.80 5.83
C VAL A 29 1.94 4.29 5.77
N LEU A 30 1.42 4.69 4.59
CA LEU A 30 0.02 5.07 4.44
C LEU A 30 -0.92 3.90 4.80
N ILE A 31 -0.69 2.72 4.21
CA ILE A 31 -1.48 1.51 4.51
C ILE A 31 -1.41 1.17 6.00
N CYS A 32 -0.22 1.24 6.63
CA CYS A 32 -0.10 0.98 8.06
C CYS A 32 -0.75 2.05 8.93
N SER A 33 -0.61 3.33 8.57
CA SER A 33 -1.22 4.43 9.30
C SER A 33 -2.74 4.31 9.35
N PHE A 34 -3.37 3.75 8.30
CA PHE A 34 -4.78 3.40 8.32
C PHE A 34 -5.11 2.48 9.51
N PHE A 35 -4.37 1.37 9.66
CA PHE A 35 -4.54 0.45 10.79
C PHE A 35 -4.20 1.10 12.13
N TRP A 36 -3.19 1.97 12.18
CA TRP A 36 -2.87 2.70 13.42
C TRP A 36 -4.05 3.58 13.85
N ILE A 37 -4.70 4.29 12.90
CA ILE A 37 -5.89 5.09 13.17
C ILE A 37 -7.03 4.19 13.65
N VAL A 38 -7.33 3.09 12.96
CA VAL A 38 -8.37 2.13 13.40
C VAL A 38 -8.12 1.64 14.83
N LEU A 39 -6.86 1.31 15.15
CA LEU A 39 -6.50 0.83 16.48
C LEU A 39 -6.60 1.90 17.56
N LEU A 40 -6.23 3.14 17.25
CA LEU A 40 -6.14 4.23 18.23
C LEU A 40 -7.43 5.06 18.38
N ILE A 41 -8.40 4.91 17.47
CA ILE A 41 -9.69 5.61 17.55
C ILE A 41 -10.42 5.21 18.84
N PRO A 42 -11.09 6.14 19.55
CA PRO A 42 -11.76 5.83 20.81
C PRO A 42 -12.90 4.81 20.63
N ALA A 43 -13.27 4.14 21.73
CA ALA A 43 -14.18 2.98 21.73
C ALA A 43 -15.65 3.34 21.45
N ASP A 44 -16.00 4.61 21.58
CA ASP A 44 -17.30 5.18 21.21
C ASP A 44 -17.57 5.09 19.71
N GLN A 45 -16.52 4.98 18.89
CA GLN A 45 -16.63 4.80 17.45
C GLN A 45 -16.44 3.34 17.06
N ASN A 46 -17.53 2.71 16.62
CA ASN A 46 -17.53 1.35 16.07
C ASN A 46 -17.00 1.35 14.63
N VAL A 47 -15.70 1.64 14.48
CA VAL A 47 -14.97 1.59 13.21
C VAL A 47 -14.26 0.24 13.11
N LYS A 48 -14.54 -0.49 12.03
CA LYS A 48 -13.82 -1.71 11.64
C LYS A 48 -12.95 -1.41 10.42
N ALA A 49 -11.80 -2.06 10.33
CA ALA A 49 -10.96 -1.97 9.14
C ALA A 49 -11.69 -2.63 7.93
N PRO A 50 -11.76 -1.95 6.77
CA PRO A 50 -12.32 -2.54 5.57
C PRO A 50 -11.50 -3.74 5.11
N LEU A 51 -12.16 -4.77 4.59
CA LEU A 51 -11.52 -6.02 4.20
C LEU A 51 -10.40 -5.81 3.18
N GLY A 52 -10.58 -4.88 2.24
CA GLY A 52 -9.58 -4.57 1.23
C GLY A 52 -8.21 -4.16 1.80
N HIS A 53 -8.18 -3.50 2.96
CA HIS A 53 -6.93 -3.07 3.59
C HIS A 53 -6.08 -4.23 4.09
N PHE A 54 -6.68 -5.38 4.44
CA PHE A 54 -5.92 -6.57 4.84
C PHE A 54 -5.16 -7.18 3.64
N PHE A 55 -5.74 -7.13 2.44
CA PHE A 55 -5.05 -7.54 1.21
C PHE A 55 -3.89 -6.60 0.88
N LEU A 56 -4.10 -5.29 1.02
CA LEU A 56 -3.03 -4.30 0.87
C LEU A 56 -1.91 -4.49 1.88
N LEU A 57 -2.24 -4.78 3.14
CA LEU A 57 -1.28 -5.06 4.19
C LEU A 57 -0.43 -6.32 3.86
N THR A 58 -1.06 -7.34 3.30
CA THR A 58 -0.36 -8.55 2.83
C THR A 58 0.63 -8.22 1.71
N LEU A 59 0.26 -7.37 0.75
CA LEU A 59 1.19 -6.88 -0.29
C LEU A 59 2.37 -6.13 0.30
N VAL A 60 2.12 -5.29 1.30
CA VAL A 60 3.18 -4.54 1.99
C VAL A 60 4.18 -5.50 2.64
N PHE A 61 3.70 -6.48 3.41
CA PHE A 61 4.58 -7.48 4.02
C PHE A 61 5.35 -8.30 3.00
N LEU A 62 4.70 -8.75 1.92
CA LEU A 62 5.36 -9.48 0.85
C LEU A 62 6.45 -8.63 0.19
N SER A 63 6.18 -7.34 -0.01
CA SER A 63 7.15 -6.41 -0.59
C SER A 63 8.38 -6.22 0.29
N PHE A 64 8.22 -6.18 1.61
CA PHE A 64 9.33 -6.11 2.56
C PHE A 64 10.11 -7.42 2.63
N ALA A 65 9.41 -8.56 2.63
CA ALA A 65 10.03 -9.88 2.63
C ALA A 65 10.86 -10.14 1.35
N SER A 66 10.44 -9.59 0.22
CA SER A 66 11.11 -9.76 -1.08
C SER A 66 12.39 -8.93 -1.27
N HIS A 67 12.83 -8.16 -0.27
CA HIS A 67 13.94 -7.22 -0.42
C HIS A 67 15.22 -7.63 0.31
N PRO A 68 16.37 -7.69 -0.39
CA PRO A 68 17.63 -8.07 0.24
C PRO A 68 18.04 -7.04 1.30
N LEU A 69 18.43 -7.52 2.49
CA LEU A 69 18.79 -6.70 3.64
C LEU A 69 20.08 -5.87 3.42
N GLN A 70 20.89 -6.21 2.41
CA GLN A 70 22.24 -5.66 2.22
C GLN A 70 22.28 -4.24 1.66
N GLU A 71 21.26 -3.77 0.93
CA GLU A 71 21.28 -2.43 0.30
C GLU A 71 20.78 -1.29 1.20
N ALA A 72 20.24 -1.61 2.38
CA ALA A 72 19.52 -0.63 3.21
C ALA A 72 20.43 0.29 4.06
N ARG A 73 21.72 -0.02 4.19
CA ARG A 73 22.64 0.74 5.05
C ARG A 73 23.18 2.04 4.43
N ALA A 74 23.03 2.23 3.11
CA ALA A 74 23.63 3.37 2.42
C ALA A 74 22.77 4.65 2.45
N HIS A 75 21.46 4.55 2.72
CA HIS A 75 20.55 5.69 2.63
C HIS A 75 19.65 5.83 3.88
N PHE A 76 19.66 7.02 4.48
CA PHE A 76 18.90 7.34 5.69
C PHE A 76 17.38 7.20 5.50
N LEU A 77 16.84 7.62 4.35
CA LEU A 77 15.39 7.67 4.12
C LEU A 77 14.74 6.27 4.11
N PRO A 78 15.22 5.26 3.35
CA PRO A 78 14.70 3.89 3.44
C PRO A 78 14.79 3.28 4.84
N TRP A 79 15.86 3.57 5.59
CA TRP A 79 16.02 3.11 6.96
C TRP A 79 14.98 3.74 7.89
N LEU A 80 14.79 5.07 7.81
CA LEU A 80 13.79 5.79 8.59
C LEU A 80 12.39 5.22 8.33
N MET A 81 12.02 4.98 7.07
CA MET A 81 10.71 4.43 6.72
C MET A 81 10.49 3.03 7.31
N ARG A 82 11.54 2.19 7.39
CA ARG A 82 11.46 0.89 8.07
C ARG A 82 11.26 1.04 9.56
N VAL A 83 11.99 1.94 10.21
CA VAL A 83 11.83 2.22 11.65
C VAL A 83 10.43 2.76 11.94
N LEU A 84 9.93 3.66 11.10
CA LEU A 84 8.58 4.22 11.24
C LEU A 84 7.51 3.14 11.03
N PHE A 85 7.66 2.29 10.02
CA PHE A 85 6.75 1.18 9.74
C PHE A 85 6.73 0.16 10.89
N VAL A 86 7.89 -0.40 11.26
CA VAL A 86 7.99 -1.45 12.29
C VAL A 86 7.71 -0.87 13.68
N GLY A 87 8.39 0.22 14.03
CA GLY A 87 8.27 0.86 15.34
C GLY A 87 6.89 1.48 15.54
N GLY A 88 6.34 2.16 14.54
CA GLY A 88 4.99 2.72 14.59
C GLY A 88 3.91 1.64 14.72
N SER A 89 4.03 0.54 13.96
CA SER A 89 3.09 -0.58 14.07
C SER A 89 3.17 -1.29 15.41
N ALA A 90 4.38 -1.58 15.90
CA ALA A 90 4.57 -2.18 17.22
C ALA A 90 4.02 -1.29 18.33
N ALA A 91 4.28 0.02 18.27
CA ALA A 91 3.76 0.98 19.23
C ALA A 91 2.22 1.07 19.19
N ALA A 92 1.63 1.19 17.99
CA ALA A 92 0.18 1.27 17.85
C ALA A 92 -0.53 0.02 18.38
N VAL A 93 -0.01 -1.17 18.08
CA VAL A 93 -0.54 -2.44 18.59
C VAL A 93 -0.36 -2.52 20.10
N ALA A 94 0.82 -2.20 20.64
CA ALA A 94 1.07 -2.24 22.08
C ALA A 94 0.12 -1.30 22.84
N VAL A 95 -0.07 -0.08 22.35
CA VAL A 95 -0.99 0.89 22.95
C VAL A 95 -2.43 0.38 22.89
N ALA A 96 -2.87 -0.18 21.76
CA ALA A 96 -4.23 -0.69 21.61
C ALA A 96 -4.52 -1.89 22.53
N VAL A 97 -3.57 -2.84 22.62
CA VAL A 97 -3.68 -4.03 23.48
C VAL A 97 -3.68 -3.65 24.96
N VAL A 98 -2.85 -2.69 25.37
CA VAL A 98 -2.81 -2.21 26.77
C VAL A 98 -4.10 -1.48 27.15
N ARG A 99 -4.70 -0.73 26.22
CA ARG A 99 -5.94 0.04 26.49
C ARG A 99 -7.18 -0.85 26.53
N ASN A 100 -7.38 -1.68 25.51
CA ASN A 100 -8.55 -2.57 25.39
C ASN A 100 -8.22 -3.76 24.47
N PRO A 101 -7.78 -4.91 25.02
CA PRO A 101 -7.36 -6.05 24.20
C PRO A 101 -8.50 -6.63 23.36
N ASP A 102 -9.72 -6.69 23.92
CA ASP A 102 -10.90 -7.22 23.21
C ASP A 102 -11.29 -6.34 22.01
N LEU A 103 -11.22 -5.02 22.18
CA LEU A 103 -11.50 -4.08 21.11
C LEU A 103 -10.44 -4.14 20.01
N ALA A 104 -9.17 -4.27 20.39
CA ALA A 104 -8.07 -4.43 19.44
C ALA A 104 -8.26 -5.71 18.60
N ALA A 105 -8.61 -6.83 19.23
CA ALA A 105 -8.91 -8.08 18.53
C ALA A 105 -10.13 -7.94 17.61
N ALA A 106 -11.21 -7.30 18.07
CA ALA A 106 -12.41 -7.08 17.28
C ALA A 106 -12.18 -6.19 16.05
N ARG A 107 -11.29 -5.20 16.15
CA ARG A 107 -10.95 -4.28 15.04
C ARG A 107 -9.98 -4.88 14.02
N LEU A 108 -9.11 -5.78 14.45
CA LEU A 108 -8.16 -6.50 13.59
C LEU A 108 -8.74 -7.78 12.98
N THR A 109 -9.92 -8.20 13.40
CA THR A 109 -10.59 -9.38 12.85
C THR A 109 -11.61 -8.94 11.79
N PRO A 110 -11.45 -9.34 10.51
CA PRO A 110 -12.42 -9.02 9.48
C PRO A 110 -13.78 -9.66 9.80
N ASP A 111 -14.85 -9.01 9.35
CA ASP A 111 -16.21 -9.51 9.59
C ASP A 111 -16.45 -10.81 8.80
N ALA A 112 -16.95 -11.86 9.47
CA ALA A 112 -17.19 -13.16 8.85
C ALA A 112 -18.16 -13.07 7.66
N ASN A 113 -19.07 -12.09 7.67
CA ASN A 113 -20.03 -11.87 6.58
C ASN A 113 -19.38 -11.32 5.30
N GLN A 114 -18.14 -10.82 5.39
CA GLN A 114 -17.40 -10.29 4.24
C GLN A 114 -16.52 -11.33 3.55
N ILE A 115 -16.45 -12.57 4.07
CA ILE A 115 -15.62 -13.64 3.51
C ILE A 115 -15.95 -13.93 2.04
N PHE A 116 -17.22 -13.82 1.65
CA PHE A 116 -17.65 -14.03 0.27
C PHE A 116 -17.03 -13.04 -0.74
N GLN A 117 -16.48 -11.91 -0.28
CA GLN A 117 -15.85 -10.91 -1.13
C GLN A 117 -14.38 -11.23 -1.43
N TRP A 118 -13.78 -12.20 -0.71
CA TRP A 118 -12.37 -12.54 -0.85
C TRP A 118 -11.96 -12.89 -2.29
N PRO A 119 -12.70 -13.71 -3.06
CA PRO A 119 -12.31 -14.04 -4.42
C PRO A 119 -12.26 -12.80 -5.33
N VAL A 120 -13.18 -11.84 -5.13
CA VAL A 120 -13.23 -10.60 -5.91
C VAL A 120 -12.04 -9.71 -5.56
N LEU A 121 -11.76 -9.50 -4.28
CA LEU A 121 -10.62 -8.68 -3.85
C LEU A 121 -9.28 -9.31 -4.24
N LEU A 122 -9.17 -10.65 -4.15
CA LEU A 122 -8.02 -11.40 -4.67
C LEU A 122 -7.88 -11.25 -6.18
N ALA A 123 -8.98 -11.31 -6.94
CA ALA A 123 -8.96 -11.07 -8.38
C ALA A 123 -8.54 -9.64 -8.72
N CYS A 124 -8.99 -8.63 -7.96
CA CYS A 124 -8.52 -7.24 -8.11
C CYS A 124 -7.02 -7.12 -7.83
N LEU A 125 -6.54 -7.76 -6.77
CA LEU A 125 -5.12 -7.77 -6.39
C LEU A 125 -4.27 -8.45 -7.46
N ALA A 126 -4.62 -9.69 -7.84
CA ALA A 126 -3.90 -10.46 -8.85
C ALA A 126 -3.99 -9.81 -10.23
N GLY A 127 -5.16 -9.26 -10.58
CA GLY A 127 -5.40 -8.54 -11.82
C GLY A 127 -4.56 -7.28 -11.92
N GLY A 128 -4.57 -6.43 -10.89
CA GLY A 128 -3.73 -5.23 -10.84
C GLY A 128 -2.25 -5.55 -10.92
N PHE A 129 -1.78 -6.47 -10.07
CA PHE A 129 -0.38 -6.90 -10.03
C PHE A 129 0.07 -7.52 -11.36
N GLY A 130 -0.72 -8.46 -11.90
CA GLY A 130 -0.47 -9.16 -13.15
C GLY A 130 -0.50 -8.23 -14.36
N ALA A 131 -1.44 -7.29 -14.42
CA ALA A 131 -1.50 -6.29 -15.49
C ALA A 131 -0.23 -5.44 -15.53
N ALA A 132 0.29 -5.04 -14.37
CA ALA A 132 1.53 -4.28 -14.30
C ALA A 132 2.77 -5.10 -14.72
N LEU A 133 2.83 -6.38 -14.36
CA LEU A 133 3.86 -7.30 -14.82
C LEU A 133 3.81 -7.50 -16.34
N PHE A 134 2.61 -7.69 -16.89
CA PHE A 134 2.40 -7.81 -18.31
C PHE A 134 2.82 -6.54 -19.05
N LEU A 135 2.42 -5.37 -18.55
CA LEU A 135 2.82 -4.08 -19.11
C LEU A 135 4.34 -3.91 -19.11
N ARG A 136 5.00 -4.28 -18.01
CA ARG A 136 6.47 -4.29 -17.89
C ARG A 136 7.12 -5.21 -18.91
N PHE A 137 6.54 -6.39 -19.12
CA PHE A 137 7.04 -7.36 -20.08
C PHE A 137 6.94 -6.84 -21.53
N VAL A 138 5.76 -6.32 -21.91
CA VAL A 138 5.50 -5.82 -23.27
C VAL A 138 6.32 -4.59 -23.61
N MET A 139 6.39 -3.61 -22.70
CA MET A 139 7.06 -2.33 -22.96
C MET A 139 8.57 -2.36 -22.69
N GLY A 140 9.04 -3.33 -21.93
CA GLY A 140 10.41 -3.42 -21.45
C GLY A 140 10.66 -2.57 -20.20
N ARG A 141 11.39 -3.14 -19.24
CA ARG A 141 11.71 -2.53 -17.93
C ARG A 141 12.41 -1.17 -18.03
N ARG A 142 13.16 -0.94 -19.12
CA ARG A 142 13.97 0.27 -19.34
C ARG A 142 13.31 1.31 -20.25
N SER A 143 12.08 1.06 -20.72
CA SER A 143 11.36 2.03 -21.54
C SER A 143 10.98 3.26 -20.70
N GLU A 144 11.28 4.46 -21.22
CA GLU A 144 10.91 5.74 -20.59
C GLU A 144 9.39 5.85 -20.38
N LEU A 145 8.61 5.32 -21.32
CA LEU A 145 7.15 5.30 -21.25
C LEU A 145 6.69 4.41 -20.09
N PHE A 146 7.31 3.24 -19.91
CA PHE A 146 7.00 2.36 -18.79
C PHE A 146 7.36 3.00 -17.45
N MET A 147 8.53 3.65 -17.36
CA MET A 147 8.93 4.38 -16.15
C MET A 147 7.96 5.51 -15.81
N THR A 148 7.47 6.24 -16.83
CA THR A 148 6.49 7.32 -16.67
C THR A 148 5.14 6.80 -16.18
N ILE A 149 4.61 5.73 -16.79
CA ILE A 149 3.36 5.10 -16.36
C ILE A 149 3.49 4.61 -14.91
N ARG A 150 4.58 3.88 -14.61
CA ARG A 150 4.86 3.38 -13.26
C ARG A 150 4.87 4.50 -12.21
N SER A 151 5.48 5.63 -12.55
CA SER A 151 5.51 6.82 -11.70
C SER A 151 4.11 7.36 -11.43
N TRP A 152 3.30 7.55 -12.48
CA TRP A 152 1.91 8.01 -12.35
C TRP A 152 1.02 7.05 -11.56
N VAL A 153 1.15 5.74 -11.79
CA VAL A 153 0.42 4.72 -11.03
C VAL A 153 0.74 4.83 -9.53
N GLY A 154 2.01 5.09 -9.18
CA GLY A 154 2.41 5.33 -7.79
C GLY A 154 1.77 6.58 -7.19
N VAL A 155 1.70 7.69 -7.94
CA VAL A 155 1.04 8.93 -7.50
C VAL A 155 -0.45 8.72 -7.29
N ILE A 156 -1.12 8.06 -8.23
CA ILE A 156 -2.55 7.75 -8.14
C ILE A 156 -2.80 6.84 -6.94
N ALA A 157 -1.99 5.80 -6.73
CA ALA A 157 -2.10 4.91 -5.58
C ALA A 157 -1.98 5.68 -4.25
N MET A 158 -1.02 6.60 -4.13
CA MET A 158 -0.86 7.42 -2.93
C MET A 158 -2.08 8.31 -2.69
N PHE A 159 -2.56 8.98 -3.74
CA PHE A 159 -3.72 9.84 -3.65
C PHE A 159 -4.97 9.07 -3.24
N LEU A 160 -5.22 7.90 -3.85
CA LEU A 160 -6.36 7.05 -3.51
C LEU A 160 -6.34 6.57 -2.06
N LEU A 161 -5.18 6.21 -1.51
CA LEU A 161 -5.07 5.82 -0.10
C LEU A 161 -5.34 6.99 0.86
N ILE A 162 -4.91 8.21 0.50
CA ILE A 162 -5.22 9.42 1.28
C ILE A 162 -6.73 9.69 1.23
N VAL A 163 -7.33 9.65 0.04
CA VAL A 163 -8.78 9.82 -0.14
C VAL A 163 -9.53 8.75 0.65
N GLU A 164 -9.09 7.51 0.62
CA GLU A 164 -9.71 6.42 1.39
C GLU A 164 -9.63 6.65 2.89
N THR A 165 -8.49 7.13 3.39
CA THR A 165 -8.34 7.47 4.81
C THR A 165 -9.31 8.59 5.20
N LEU A 166 -9.41 9.65 4.40
CA LEU A 166 -10.38 10.72 4.63
C LEU A 166 -11.82 10.21 4.52
N LEU A 167 -12.11 9.37 3.54
CA LEU A 167 -13.43 8.82 3.31
C LEU A 167 -13.88 7.96 4.49
N GLN A 168 -13.01 7.09 5.01
CA GLN A 168 -13.34 6.18 6.11
C GLN A 168 -13.48 6.88 7.46
N PHE A 169 -12.60 7.85 7.77
CA PHE A 169 -12.56 8.45 9.11
C PHE A 169 -13.24 9.82 9.22
N VAL A 170 -13.39 10.56 8.11
CA VAL A 170 -13.97 11.90 8.12
C VAL A 170 -15.35 11.91 7.49
N ILE A 171 -15.53 11.27 6.33
CA ILE A 171 -16.76 11.40 5.54
C ILE A 171 -17.80 10.34 5.95
N LEU A 172 -17.46 9.06 5.94
CA LEU A 172 -18.39 7.96 6.20
C LEU A 172 -19.07 8.00 7.57
N PRO A 173 -18.45 8.50 8.66
CA PRO A 173 -19.15 8.66 9.92
C PRO A 173 -20.32 9.67 9.86
N THR A 174 -20.28 10.61 8.90
CA THR A 174 -21.31 11.66 8.73
C THR A 174 -22.49 11.23 7.86
N ILE A 175 -22.36 10.12 7.13
CA ILE A 175 -23.37 9.67 6.17
C ILE A 175 -24.30 8.64 6.83
N PRO A 176 -25.62 8.90 6.93
CA PRO A 176 -26.57 7.99 7.59
C PRO A 176 -26.83 6.72 6.76
N GLU A 177 -26.98 6.84 5.44
CA GLU A 177 -27.22 5.72 4.53
C GLU A 177 -25.99 5.49 3.65
N LYS A 178 -25.30 4.38 3.89
CA LYS A 178 -24.06 4.04 3.18
C LYS A 178 -24.38 3.15 1.98
N ASN A 179 -23.94 3.56 0.80
CA ASN A 179 -23.98 2.69 -0.37
C ASN A 179 -22.85 1.65 -0.28
N LEU A 180 -23.20 0.47 0.23
CA LEU A 180 -22.25 -0.63 0.43
C LEU A 180 -21.67 -1.16 -0.88
N GLU A 181 -22.39 -1.07 -2.00
CA GLU A 181 -21.90 -1.54 -3.30
C GLU A 181 -20.82 -0.61 -3.85
N ALA A 182 -21.05 0.71 -3.75
CA ALA A 182 -20.06 1.71 -4.15
C ALA A 182 -18.75 1.56 -3.36
N LEU A 183 -18.85 1.29 -2.04
CA LEU A 183 -17.68 1.04 -1.20
C LEU A 183 -16.90 -0.20 -1.61
N LYS A 184 -17.58 -1.29 -1.99
CA LYS A 184 -16.91 -2.50 -2.48
C LYS A 184 -16.14 -2.25 -3.78
N VAL A 185 -16.76 -1.55 -4.74
CA VAL A 185 -16.11 -1.19 -6.01
C VAL A 185 -14.91 -0.28 -5.75
N TRP A 186 -15.06 0.66 -4.83
CA TRP A 186 -14.00 1.56 -4.41
C TRP A 186 -12.82 0.81 -3.79
N GLU A 187 -13.07 -0.08 -2.82
CA GLU A 187 -12.04 -0.96 -2.24
C GLU A 187 -11.31 -1.78 -3.31
N GLY A 188 -12.05 -2.43 -4.21
CA GLY A 188 -11.48 -3.20 -5.32
C GLY A 188 -10.59 -2.36 -6.24
N THR A 189 -10.99 -1.11 -6.51
CA THR A 189 -10.23 -0.15 -7.33
C THR A 189 -8.91 0.24 -6.67
N ILE A 190 -8.94 0.55 -5.37
CA ILE A 190 -7.72 0.86 -4.61
C ILE A 190 -6.78 -0.33 -4.62
N ILE A 191 -7.29 -1.53 -4.33
CA ILE A 191 -6.48 -2.76 -4.33
C ILE A 191 -5.83 -2.96 -5.70
N ALA A 192 -6.59 -2.87 -6.79
CA ALA A 192 -6.06 -3.07 -8.14
C ALA A 192 -4.95 -2.07 -8.47
N ILE A 193 -5.14 -0.79 -8.16
CA ILE A 193 -4.18 0.27 -8.50
C ILE A 193 -2.92 0.17 -7.63
N VAL A 194 -3.08 -0.04 -6.32
CA VAL A 194 -1.95 -0.23 -5.41
C VAL A 194 -1.18 -1.50 -5.80
N ALA A 195 -1.88 -2.62 -6.05
CA ALA A 195 -1.26 -3.87 -6.51
C ALA A 195 -0.52 -3.70 -7.84
N ALA A 196 -1.07 -2.92 -8.79
CA ALA A 196 -0.38 -2.59 -10.04
C ALA A 196 0.93 -1.82 -9.79
N TYR A 197 0.95 -0.89 -8.84
CA TYR A 197 2.19 -0.23 -8.46
C TYR A 197 3.24 -1.24 -7.94
N PHE A 198 2.86 -2.12 -7.01
CA PHE A 198 3.77 -3.14 -6.48
C PHE A 198 4.25 -4.12 -7.57
N GLY A 199 3.34 -4.57 -8.45
CA GLY A 199 3.65 -5.48 -9.56
C GLY A 199 4.60 -4.87 -10.58
N SER A 200 4.48 -3.56 -10.87
CA SER A 200 5.40 -2.88 -11.78
C SER A 200 6.86 -2.86 -11.26
N ARG A 201 7.04 -3.03 -9.95
CA ARG A 201 8.32 -2.99 -9.22
C ARG A 201 8.87 -4.37 -8.83
N ALA A 202 8.08 -5.44 -8.98
CA ALA A 202 8.50 -6.82 -8.71
C ALA A 202 9.51 -7.31 -9.78
#